data_AF-A0A183E279-F1
#
_entry.id   AF-A0A183E279-F1
#
_cell.length_a   1.000
_cell.length_b   1.000
_cell.length_c   1.000
_cell.angle_alpha   90.00
_cell.angle_beta   90.00
_cell.angle_gamma   90.00
#
_symmetry.space_group_name_H-M   'P 1'
#
loop_
_entity.id
_entity.type
_entity.pdbx_description
1 polymer ?
#
loop_
_entity_poly.entity_id
_entity_poly.type
_entity_poly.pdbx_seq_one_letter_code
_entity_poly.pdbx_strand_id
1 'polypeptide(L)' 'MVAPASLAKAIASFSEEKNVKYSLAISEFMKKAVGIDPAHCVIQFMNLDGENVGCCGSTMKQLAAGK' A
#
# COMPACT_ATOMS: atom_id res chain seq x y z
N MET A 1 -8.18 -2.66 -21.69
CA MET A 1 -6.92 -2.61 -20.90
C MET A 1 -7.16 -1.66 -19.75
N VAL A 2 -7.27 -2.16 -18.51
CA VAL A 2 -7.46 -1.32 -17.32
C VAL A 2 -6.08 -0.86 -16.88
N ALA A 3 -5.85 0.46 -16.79
CA ALA A 3 -4.61 1.01 -16.26
C ALA A 3 -4.31 0.42 -14.88
N PRO A 4 -3.04 0.23 -14.49
CA PRO A 4 -2.73 -0.27 -13.15
C PRO A 4 -3.23 0.77 -12.15
N ALA A 5 -4.31 0.44 -11.43
CA ALA A 5 -4.67 1.19 -10.23
C ALA A 5 -3.45 1.21 -9.31
N SER A 6 -3.11 2.37 -8.76
CA SER A 6 -2.01 2.52 -7.80
C SER A 6 -2.25 1.56 -6.64
N LEU A 7 -1.44 0.51 -6.56
CA LEU A 7 -1.62 -0.62 -5.64
C LEU A 7 -0.57 -0.56 -4.54
N ALA A 8 -1.01 -0.23 -3.33
CA ALA A 8 -0.17 -0.28 -2.14
C ALA A 8 -0.28 -1.68 -1.50
N LYS A 9 0.85 -2.39 -1.42
CA LYS A 9 0.95 -3.70 -0.74
C LYS A 9 1.86 -3.57 0.46
N ALA A 10 1.43 -4.12 1.59
CA ALA A 10 2.20 -4.11 2.83
C ALA A 10 1.77 -5.28 3.72
N ILE A 11 2.55 -5.61 4.75
CA ILE A 11 2.22 -6.68 5.69
C ILE A 11 1.59 -6.05 6.94
N ALA A 12 0.38 -6.50 7.31
CA ALA A 12 -0.36 -6.08 8.50
C ALA A 12 -0.44 -4.55 8.73
N SER A 13 -0.37 -3.75 7.67
CA SER A 13 -0.25 -2.29 7.77
C SER A 13 -1.55 -1.56 7.46
N PHE A 14 -2.46 -2.21 6.75
CA PHE A 14 -3.74 -1.62 6.31
C PHE A 14 -4.89 -2.02 7.23
N SER A 15 -5.70 -1.03 7.59
CA SER A 15 -6.97 -1.16 8.30
C SER A 15 -7.90 -0.06 7.79
N GLU A 16 -9.22 -0.19 8.00
CA GLU A 16 -10.18 0.81 7.51
C GLU A 16 -9.80 2.24 7.92
N GLU A 17 -9.54 2.47 9.22
CA GLU A 17 -9.16 3.78 9.75
C GLU A 17 -7.86 4.32 9.12
N LYS A 18 -6.84 3.46 8.99
CA LYS A 18 -5.55 3.86 8.40
C LYS A 18 -5.67 4.14 6.91
N ASN A 19 -6.48 3.35 6.21
CA ASN A 19 -6.66 3.47 4.77
C ASN A 19 -7.30 4.80 4.39
N VAL A 20 -8.22 5.34 5.21
CA VAL A 20 -8.78 6.68 5.02
C VAL A 20 -7.69 7.76 5.16
N LYS A 21 -6.82 7.65 6.16
CA LYS A 21 -5.70 8.58 6.35
C LYS A 21 -4.70 8.49 5.19
N TYR A 22 -4.37 7.28 4.76
CA TYR A 22 -3.43 7.04 3.66
C TYR A 22 -3.98 7.52 2.32
N SER A 23 -5.26 7.27 2.02
CA SER A 23 -5.86 7.69 0.75
C SER A 23 -5.89 9.20 0.62
N LEU A 24 -6.20 9.93 1.70
CA LEU A 24 -6.13 11.38 1.72
C LEU A 24 -4.71 11.88 1.43
N ALA A 25 -3.72 11.41 2.21
CA ALA A 25 -2.34 11.86 2.05
C ALA A 25 -1.77 11.54 0.66
N ILE A 26 -2.05 10.35 0.12
CA ILE A 26 -1.59 9.96 -1.23
C ILE A 26 -2.25 10.83 -2.30
N SER A 27 -3.58 11.03 -2.23
CA SER A 27 -4.30 11.81 -3.25
C SER A 27 -3.89 13.29 -3.25
N GLU A 28 -3.66 13.90 -2.08
CA GLU A 28 -3.09 15.24 -1.96
C GLU A 28 -1.68 15.32 -2.54
N PHE A 29 -0.84 14.32 -2.25
CA PHE A 29 0.49 14.22 -2.84
C PHE A 29 0.42 14.14 -4.37
N MET A 30 -0.47 13.31 -4.93
CA MET A 30 -0.63 13.18 -6.39
C MET A 30 -1.05 14.50 -7.04
N LYS A 31 -1.95 15.27 -6.40
CA LYS A 31 -2.31 16.61 -6.87
C LYS A 31 -1.11 17.55 -6.90
N LYS A 32 -0.33 17.56 -5.82
CA LYS A 32 0.84 18.45 -5.68
C LYS A 32 1.98 18.07 -6.61
N ALA A 33 2.28 16.78 -6.74
CA ALA A 33 3.45 16.28 -7.44
C ALA A 33 3.24 16.22 -8.96
N VAL A 34 2.06 15.81 -9.41
CA VAL A 34 1.79 15.52 -10.83
C VAL A 34 0.46 16.08 -11.35
N GLY A 35 -0.25 16.89 -10.56
CA GLY A 35 -1.43 17.62 -11.00
C GLY A 35 -2.74 16.83 -11.05
N ILE A 36 -2.73 15.54 -10.68
CA ILE A 36 -3.92 14.67 -10.74
C ILE A 36 -4.93 15.08 -9.68
N ASP A 37 -6.20 15.23 -10.06
CA ASP A 37 -7.27 15.55 -9.12
C ASP A 37 -7.46 14.41 -8.09
N PRO A 38 -7.54 14.71 -6.78
CA PRO A 38 -7.84 13.72 -5.75
C PRO A 38 -9.10 12.89 -6.04
N ALA A 39 -10.13 13.47 -6.65
CA ALA A 39 -11.37 12.77 -7.00
C ALA A 39 -11.18 11.68 -8.07
N HIS A 40 -10.07 11.71 -8.80
CA HIS A 40 -9.70 10.69 -9.78
C HIS A 40 -8.68 9.67 -9.24
N CYS A 41 -8.26 9.80 -7.97
CA CYS A 41 -7.32 8.87 -7.35
C CYS A 41 -8.07 7.65 -6.78
N VAL A 42 -7.93 6.50 -7.42
CA VAL A 42 -8.38 5.21 -6.88
C VAL A 42 -7.18 4.45 -6.33
N ILE A 43 -7.21 4.14 -5.04
CA ILE A 43 -6.09 3.50 -4.32
C ILE A 43 -6.58 2.18 -3.74
N GLN A 44 -5.93 1.09 -4.10
CA GLN A 44 -6.20 -0.23 -3.53
C GLN A 44 -5.14 -0.53 -2.46
N PHE A 45 -5.62 -0.84 -1.25
CA PHE A 45 -4.79 -1.29 -0.13
C PHE A 45 -4.91 -2.81 0.03
N MET A 46 -3.77 -3.51 0.06
CA MET A 46 -3.73 -4.97 0.15
C MET A 46 -2.74 -5.41 1.23
N ASN A 47 -3.25 -6.05 2.29
CA ASN A 47 -2.42 -6.73 3.26
C ASN A 47 -1.91 -8.04 2.67
N LEU A 48 -0.59 -8.21 2.69
CA LEU A 48 0.08 -9.45 2.31
C LEU A 48 0.29 -10.34 3.53
N ASP A 49 0.25 -11.64 3.30
CA ASP A 49 0.65 -12.65 4.28
C ASP A 49 2.17 -12.76 4.31
N GLY A 50 2.77 -12.55 5.48
CA GLY A 50 4.22 -12.56 5.66
C GLY A 50 4.88 -13.91 5.37
N GLU A 51 4.13 -15.02 5.42
CA GLU A 51 4.63 -16.34 5.00
C GLU A 51 4.87 -16.43 3.50
N ASN A 52 4.08 -15.67 2.73
CA ASN A 52 4.05 -15.71 1.27
C ASN A 52 4.84 -14.56 0.64
N VAL A 53 5.57 -13.78 1.43
CA VAL A 53 6.42 -12.67 0.95
C VAL A 53 7.88 -12.98 1.27
N GLY A 54 8.66 -13.25 0.23
CA GLY A 54 10.10 -13.47 0.33
C GLY A 54 10.90 -12.16 0.37
N CYS A 55 11.94 -12.12 1.19
CA CYS A 55 12.90 -11.02 1.28
C CYS A 55 14.28 -11.57 1.68
N CYS A 56 15.31 -11.28 0.88
CA CYS A 56 16.71 -11.66 1.13
C CYS A 56 16.93 -13.14 1.52
N GLY A 57 16.25 -14.07 0.86
CA GLY A 57 16.39 -15.51 1.13
C GLY A 57 15.63 -16.02 2.37
N SER A 58 14.79 -15.19 2.98
CA SER A 58 13.89 -15.54 4.08
C SER A 58 12.46 -15.11 3.75
N THR A 59 11.49 -15.47 4.59
CA THR A 59 10.12 -14.94 4.53
C THR A 59 9.97 -13.75 5.47
N MET A 60 9.06 -12.84 5.16
CA MET A 60 8.80 -11.70 6.03
C MET A 60 8.26 -12.12 7.40
N LYS A 61 7.55 -13.26 7.51
CA LYS A 61 7.19 -13.85 8.81
C LYS A 61 8.43 -14.20 9.63
N GLN A 62 9.40 -14.89 9.03
CA GLN A 62 10.64 -15.26 9.72
C GLN A 62 11.47 -14.03 10.11
N LEU A 63 11.55 -13.03 9.25
CA LEU A 63 12.26 -11.79 9.54
C LEU A 63 11.59 -10.96 10.65
N ALA A 64 10.26 -10.99 10.74
CA ALA A 64 9.52 -10.32 11.81
C ALA A 64 9.64 -11.04 13.16
N ALA A 65 9.80 -12.37 13.16
CA ALA A 65 9.98 -13.19 14.37
C ALA A 65 11.41 -13.20 14.91
N GLY A 66 12.39 -12.76 14.13
CA GLY A 66 13.81 -12.66 14.52
C GLY A 66 14.17 -11.38 15.30
N LYS A 67 13.19 -10.68 15.87
CA LYS A 67 13.37 -9.50 16.74
C LYS A 67 12.91 -9.80 18.16
#